data_AF-A0A520GV14-F1
#
_entry.id   AF-A0A520GV14-F1
#
_cell.length_a   1.000
_cell.length_b   1.000
_cell.length_c   1.000
_cell.angle_alpha   90.00
_cell.angle_beta   90.00
_cell.angle_gamma   90.00
#
_symmetry.space_group_name_H-M   'P 1'
#
loop_
_entity.id
_entity.type
_entity.pdbx_description
1 polymer ?
#
loop_
_entity_poly.entity_id
_entity_poly.type
_entity_poly.pdbx_seq_one_letter_code
_entity_poly.pdbx_strand_id
1 'polypeptide(L)'
;MEETIGCINSALNAKNKTPHRIIVINDASPNTALTVALRSHVQDHSYVLLENAENLGFVGTINRGIALSEDRDVILLNSDTVVPDHWIDQLFAVAYSDPIIGTVTPFSNNATICSYPRFCQDNAILAGHDVNTLNRIFFEVNGISNIDIPTAHGFCMLIKRAVVDNIGYFDHQKWGKGYGEENDFSLRAEKHGWRNAMALGTFVQHHGSVSFAGNKEEFIKKNLKILEGMYPDYTLRVLQFIKNDPVRKARNAVTRALLKRDESTKKRTNKRVGRNILFITLNIGGGTSVATSSLSSQLAREGVGTLYLTSQPDGNWRLSKYGDDHGMDYCHKSEFPQLMADLRA
;
A
#
# COMPACT_ATOMS: atom_id res chain seq x y z
N MET A 1 -12.51 9.17 14.49
CA MET A 1 -12.02 10.47 15.02
C MET A 1 -10.53 10.42 15.24
N GLU A 2 -10.03 9.55 16.12
CA GLU A 2 -8.59 9.39 16.38
C GLU A 2 -7.78 9.13 15.11
N GLU A 3 -8.23 8.20 14.27
CA GLU A 3 -7.58 7.90 12.99
C GLU A 3 -7.51 9.12 12.06
N THR A 4 -8.61 9.88 11.94
CA THR A 4 -8.67 11.11 11.12
C THR A 4 -7.70 12.18 11.60
N ILE A 5 -7.67 12.45 12.90
CA ILE A 5 -6.74 13.43 13.48
C ILE A 5 -5.29 12.91 13.37
N GLY A 6 -5.08 11.61 13.57
CA GLY A 6 -3.78 10.94 13.38
C GLY A 6 -3.27 11.08 11.95
N CYS A 7 -4.12 10.89 10.95
CA CYS A 7 -3.80 11.10 9.54
C CYS A 7 -3.35 12.54 9.28
N ILE A 8 -4.15 13.53 9.71
CA ILE A 8 -3.83 14.96 9.55
C ILE A 8 -2.50 15.29 10.21
N ASN A 9 -2.27 14.80 11.43
CA ASN A 9 -1.02 15.01 12.14
C ASN A 9 0.18 14.34 11.47
N SER A 10 0.01 13.13 10.91
CA SER A 10 1.08 12.48 10.16
C SER A 10 1.44 13.29 8.91
N ALA A 11 0.46 13.83 8.19
CA ALA A 11 0.69 14.63 6.99
C ALA A 11 1.34 15.99 7.30
N LEU A 12 0.92 16.67 8.39
CA LEU A 12 1.50 17.94 8.83
C LEU A 12 2.95 17.80 9.32
N ASN A 13 3.25 16.70 10.02
CA ASN A 13 4.56 16.49 10.64
C ASN A 13 5.56 15.82 9.69
N ALA A 14 5.10 15.18 8.61
CA ALA A 14 5.97 14.51 7.65
C ALA A 14 6.90 15.51 6.95
N LYS A 15 8.20 15.23 7.00
CA LYS A 15 9.22 16.07 6.35
C LYS A 15 9.19 15.85 4.85
N ASN A 16 8.84 16.88 4.09
CA ASN A 16 8.89 16.86 2.62
C ASN A 16 9.61 18.11 2.11
N LYS A 17 10.35 17.98 1.01
CA LYS A 17 10.99 19.10 0.31
C LYS A 17 10.05 19.74 -0.70
N THR A 18 9.20 18.93 -1.31
CA THR A 18 8.22 19.34 -2.32
C THR A 18 7.22 20.30 -1.69
N PRO A 19 7.08 21.54 -2.20
CA PRO A 19 6.09 22.48 -1.70
C PRO A 19 4.68 21.92 -1.86
N HIS A 20 3.91 21.95 -0.79
CA HIS A 20 2.56 21.38 -0.77
C HIS A 20 1.65 22.19 0.15
N ARG A 21 0.34 21.93 0.02
CA ARG A 21 -0.69 22.43 0.94
C ARG A 21 -1.59 21.27 1.31
N ILE A 22 -2.07 21.26 2.54
CA ILE A 22 -3.01 20.24 3.02
C ILE A 22 -4.41 20.84 3.02
N ILE A 23 -5.35 20.11 2.42
CA ILE A 23 -6.78 20.45 2.43
C ILE A 23 -7.51 19.26 3.04
N VAL A 24 -8.27 19.51 4.09
CA VAL A 24 -9.14 18.55 4.77
C VAL A 24 -10.57 18.94 4.46
N ILE A 25 -11.37 18.00 3.94
CA ILE A 25 -12.77 18.25 3.60
C ILE A 25 -13.68 17.40 4.48
N ASN A 26 -14.42 18.03 5.37
CA ASN A 26 -15.48 17.41 6.15
C ASN A 26 -16.74 17.29 5.28
N ASP A 27 -17.04 16.08 4.80
CA ASP A 27 -18.18 15.80 3.92
C ASP A 27 -19.50 15.64 4.69
N ALA A 28 -19.89 16.69 5.42
CA ALA A 28 -21.07 16.71 6.28
C ALA A 28 -21.12 15.49 7.22
N SER A 29 -20.02 15.23 7.93
CA SER A 29 -19.90 14.08 8.85
C SER A 29 -21.06 14.04 9.87
N PRO A 30 -21.73 12.89 10.04
CA PRO A 30 -22.74 12.73 11.09
C PRO A 30 -22.13 12.67 12.49
N ASN A 31 -20.81 12.46 12.59
CA ASN A 31 -20.09 12.50 13.85
C ASN A 31 -19.76 13.95 14.23
N THR A 32 -20.60 14.52 15.10
CA THR A 32 -20.45 15.91 15.58
C THR A 32 -19.15 16.13 16.36
N ALA A 33 -18.69 15.13 17.12
CA ALA A 33 -17.43 15.21 17.86
C ALA A 33 -16.22 15.34 16.91
N LEU A 34 -16.23 14.61 15.79
CA LEU A 34 -15.21 14.76 14.74
C LEU A 34 -15.23 16.18 14.15
N THR A 35 -16.41 16.70 13.81
CA THR A 35 -16.54 18.07 13.25
C THR A 35 -15.99 19.12 14.22
N VAL A 36 -16.31 19.02 15.51
CA VAL A 36 -15.77 19.92 16.55
C VAL A 36 -14.26 19.77 16.67
N ALA A 37 -13.74 18.54 16.66
CA ALA A 37 -12.31 18.29 16.74
C ALA A 37 -11.56 18.90 15.54
N LEU A 38 -12.06 18.77 14.31
CA LEU A 38 -11.47 19.38 13.12
C LEU A 38 -11.41 20.91 13.22
N ARG A 39 -12.53 21.55 13.63
CA ARG A 39 -12.61 23.00 13.80
C ARG A 39 -11.66 23.54 14.86
N SER A 40 -11.45 22.81 15.95
CA SER A 40 -10.45 23.17 16.96
C SER A 40 -9.04 22.94 16.43
N HIS A 41 -8.78 21.79 15.80
CA HIS A 41 -7.45 21.40 15.33
C HIS A 41 -6.89 22.38 14.28
N VAL A 42 -7.73 22.90 13.38
CA VAL A 42 -7.31 23.87 12.36
C VAL A 42 -6.91 25.24 12.94
N GLN A 43 -7.34 25.58 14.17
CA GLN A 43 -6.91 26.83 14.82
C GLN A 43 -5.42 26.79 15.19
N ASP A 44 -4.91 25.61 15.53
CA ASP A 44 -3.54 25.43 16.03
C ASP A 44 -2.57 24.92 14.95
N HIS A 45 -3.07 24.57 13.76
CA HIS A 45 -2.28 23.90 12.70
C HIS A 45 -2.53 24.48 11.31
N SER A 46 -1.51 24.42 10.45
CA SER A 46 -1.56 24.99 9.10
C SER A 46 -2.11 24.03 8.05
N TYR A 47 -3.43 23.94 7.94
CA TYR A 47 -4.13 23.30 6.81
C TYR A 47 -5.44 24.02 6.50
N VAL A 48 -6.00 23.80 5.32
CA VAL A 48 -7.31 24.34 4.94
C VAL A 48 -8.39 23.34 5.33
N LEU A 49 -9.32 23.74 6.21
CA LEU A 49 -10.53 22.97 6.50
C LEU A 49 -11.68 23.49 5.63
N LEU A 50 -12.28 22.58 4.86
CA LEU A 50 -13.52 22.82 4.14
C LEU A 50 -14.62 21.94 4.72
N GLU A 51 -15.84 22.47 4.76
CA GLU A 51 -17.02 21.71 5.18
C GLU A 51 -18.03 21.73 4.04
N ASN A 52 -18.58 20.57 3.68
CA ASN A 52 -19.72 20.49 2.77
C ASN A 52 -21.02 20.71 3.57
N ALA A 53 -21.99 21.38 2.96
CA ALA A 53 -23.31 21.58 3.57
C ALA A 53 -24.15 20.29 3.62
N GLU A 54 -23.93 19.40 2.66
CA GLU A 54 -24.55 18.07 2.54
C GLU A 54 -23.48 17.02 2.22
N ASN A 55 -23.80 15.74 2.43
CA ASN A 55 -22.88 14.66 2.11
C ASN A 55 -22.85 14.42 0.59
N LEU A 56 -21.77 14.86 -0.07
CA LEU A 56 -21.55 14.70 -1.51
C LEU A 56 -21.04 13.31 -1.89
N GLY A 57 -20.62 12.53 -0.90
CA GLY A 57 -19.91 11.27 -1.08
C GLY A 57 -18.46 11.48 -1.47
N PHE A 58 -17.72 10.38 -1.57
CA PHE A 58 -16.29 10.39 -1.87
C PHE A 58 -15.99 11.15 -3.17
N VAL A 59 -16.65 10.78 -4.27
CA VAL A 59 -16.36 11.33 -5.61
C VAL A 59 -16.65 12.84 -5.69
N GLY A 60 -17.77 13.29 -5.11
CA GLY A 60 -18.13 14.71 -5.12
C GLY A 60 -17.18 15.54 -4.27
N THR A 61 -16.80 15.00 -3.10
CA THR A 61 -15.86 15.65 -2.18
C THR A 61 -14.46 15.77 -2.75
N ILE A 62 -13.91 14.71 -3.37
CA ILE A 62 -12.58 14.78 -3.99
C ILE A 62 -12.58 15.73 -5.18
N ASN A 63 -13.63 15.74 -6.00
CA ASN A 63 -13.72 16.66 -7.14
C ASN A 63 -13.75 18.13 -6.67
N ARG A 64 -14.49 18.44 -5.60
CA ARG A 64 -14.46 19.76 -4.96
C ARG A 64 -13.04 20.11 -4.53
N GLY A 65 -12.30 19.17 -3.94
CA GLY A 65 -10.91 19.38 -3.54
C GLY A 65 -9.95 19.61 -4.72
N ILE A 66 -10.06 18.82 -5.78
CA ILE A 66 -9.24 18.94 -6.99
C ILE A 66 -9.45 20.31 -7.64
N ALA A 67 -10.70 20.78 -7.72
CA ALA A 67 -11.05 22.05 -8.34
C ALA A 67 -10.49 23.30 -7.64
N LEU A 68 -9.92 23.17 -6.43
CA LEU A 68 -9.33 24.30 -5.69
C LEU A 68 -7.98 24.74 -6.25
N SER A 69 -7.37 23.95 -7.15
CA SER A 69 -6.13 24.31 -7.83
C SER A 69 -6.21 23.90 -9.29
N GLU A 70 -6.04 24.87 -10.18
CA GLU A 70 -6.00 24.64 -11.63
C GLU A 70 -4.58 24.35 -12.13
N ASP A 71 -3.56 24.59 -11.31
CA ASP A 71 -2.14 24.56 -11.68
C ASP A 71 -1.30 23.55 -10.88
N ARG A 72 -1.93 22.65 -10.12
CA ARG A 72 -1.23 21.74 -9.19
C ARG A 72 -1.60 20.28 -9.35
N ASP A 73 -0.61 19.42 -9.19
CA ASP A 73 -0.85 18.00 -8.95
C ASP A 73 -1.62 17.81 -7.65
N VAL A 74 -2.37 16.73 -7.57
CA VAL A 74 -3.19 16.40 -6.40
C VAL A 74 -2.77 15.04 -5.87
N ILE A 75 -2.66 14.92 -4.55
CA ILE A 75 -2.56 13.63 -3.89
C ILE A 75 -3.87 13.39 -3.13
N LEU A 76 -4.61 12.37 -3.54
CA LEU A 76 -5.71 11.85 -2.75
C LEU A 76 -5.13 11.07 -1.58
N LEU A 77 -5.63 11.32 -0.37
CA LEU A 77 -5.19 10.64 0.83
C LEU A 77 -6.42 10.33 1.70
N ASN A 78 -6.66 9.06 1.96
CA ASN A 78 -7.73 8.64 2.86
C ASN A 78 -7.45 9.10 4.29
N SER A 79 -8.51 9.42 5.02
CA SER A 79 -8.44 9.94 6.40
C SER A 79 -8.01 8.91 7.45
N ASP A 80 -7.80 7.66 7.08
CA ASP A 80 -7.37 6.56 7.93
C ASP A 80 -5.99 6.02 7.49
N THR A 81 -5.12 6.94 7.05
CA THR A 81 -3.74 6.64 6.67
C THR A 81 -2.74 7.24 7.66
N VAL A 82 -1.52 6.69 7.65
CA VAL A 82 -0.36 7.28 8.32
C VAL A 82 0.75 7.40 7.29
N VAL A 83 1.20 8.61 7.01
CA VAL A 83 2.24 8.88 6.01
C VAL A 83 3.62 9.01 6.66
N PRO A 84 4.69 8.49 6.02
CA PRO A 84 6.06 8.67 6.48
C PRO A 84 6.66 10.00 6.01
N ASP A 85 7.83 10.35 6.53
CA ASP A 85 8.70 11.38 5.96
C ASP A 85 9.00 11.05 4.47
N HIS A 86 9.13 12.10 3.67
CA HIS A 86 9.46 12.09 2.24
C HIS A 86 8.44 11.43 1.30
N TRP A 87 7.25 11.05 1.78
CA TRP A 87 6.26 10.37 0.95
C TRP A 87 5.83 11.18 -0.28
N ILE A 88 5.65 12.51 -0.15
CA ILE A 88 5.31 13.39 -1.29
C ILE A 88 6.50 13.46 -2.24
N ASP A 89 7.70 13.64 -1.71
CA ASP A 89 8.94 13.74 -2.51
C ASP A 89 9.14 12.50 -3.37
N GLN A 90 8.90 11.32 -2.80
CA GLN A 90 9.08 10.04 -3.48
C GLN A 90 8.00 9.78 -4.54
N LEU A 91 6.72 10.04 -4.21
CA LEU A 91 5.63 9.92 -5.18
C LEU A 91 5.83 10.89 -6.35
N PHE A 92 6.22 12.13 -6.06
CA PHE A 92 6.52 13.15 -7.07
C PHE A 92 7.70 12.73 -7.95
N ALA A 93 8.80 12.25 -7.35
CA ALA A 93 9.97 11.78 -8.10
C ALA A 93 9.61 10.63 -9.06
N VAL A 94 8.76 9.70 -8.64
CA VAL A 94 8.26 8.62 -9.52
C VAL A 94 7.37 9.20 -10.62
N ALA A 95 6.43 10.09 -10.29
CA ALA A 95 5.50 10.66 -11.25
C ALA A 95 6.24 11.38 -12.38
N TYR A 96 7.30 12.12 -12.06
CA TYR A 96 8.10 12.87 -13.03
C TYR A 96 9.32 12.12 -13.56
N SER A 97 9.50 10.85 -13.20
CA SER A 97 10.55 9.99 -13.80
C SER A 97 10.26 9.63 -15.26
N ASP A 98 9.00 9.72 -15.67
CA ASP A 98 8.55 9.51 -17.04
C ASP A 98 7.40 10.51 -17.35
N PRO A 99 7.45 11.25 -18.49
CA PRO A 99 6.41 12.19 -18.86
C PRO A 99 5.01 11.57 -18.92
N ILE A 100 4.88 10.29 -19.30
CA ILE A 100 3.57 9.64 -19.49
C ILE A 100 3.03 8.96 -18.24
N ILE A 101 3.74 8.95 -17.10
CA ILE A 101 3.13 8.52 -15.83
C ILE A 101 2.10 9.57 -15.39
N GLY A 102 0.83 9.19 -15.37
CA GLY A 102 -0.27 10.07 -14.99
C GLY A 102 -0.60 10.00 -13.50
N THR A 103 -0.51 8.81 -12.93
CA THR A 103 -0.88 8.56 -11.53
C THR A 103 0.16 7.70 -10.83
N VAL A 104 0.35 7.92 -9.52
CA VAL A 104 1.27 7.11 -8.70
C VAL A 104 0.61 6.65 -7.41
N THR A 105 0.69 5.36 -7.11
CA THR A 105 0.20 4.75 -5.87
C THR A 105 1.37 4.11 -5.10
N PRO A 106 1.54 4.31 -3.79
CA PRO A 106 2.59 3.64 -3.01
C PRO A 106 2.19 2.22 -2.58
N PHE A 107 3.14 1.47 -2.00
CA PHE A 107 2.80 0.30 -1.19
C PHE A 107 1.99 0.70 0.06
N SER A 108 1.23 -0.25 0.58
CA SER A 108 0.54 -0.13 1.87
C SER A 108 0.38 -1.49 2.54
N ASN A 109 0.06 -1.51 3.84
CA ASN A 109 -0.35 -2.73 4.52
C ASN A 109 -1.73 -3.22 4.08
N ASN A 110 -2.60 -2.32 3.63
CA ASN A 110 -3.96 -2.63 3.21
C ASN A 110 -4.30 -1.87 1.91
N ALA A 111 -3.95 -2.45 0.75
CA ALA A 111 -4.22 -1.82 -0.55
C ALA A 111 -4.28 -2.83 -1.71
N THR A 112 -4.89 -4.00 -1.51
CA THR A 112 -5.08 -5.03 -2.55
C THR A 112 -3.80 -5.37 -3.34
N ILE A 113 -3.73 -4.98 -4.62
CA ILE A 113 -2.57 -5.19 -5.51
C ILE A 113 -1.32 -4.40 -5.07
N CYS A 114 -1.48 -3.44 -4.17
CA CYS A 114 -0.40 -2.66 -3.57
C CYS A 114 -0.06 -3.11 -2.14
N SER A 115 -0.60 -4.25 -1.67
CA SER A 115 -0.41 -4.74 -0.30
C SER A 115 0.98 -5.32 -0.05
N TYR A 116 1.51 -5.03 1.15
CA TYR A 116 2.71 -5.61 1.75
C TYR A 116 2.45 -5.95 3.23
N PRO A 117 2.98 -7.06 3.78
CA PRO A 117 3.85 -8.01 3.11
C PRO A 117 3.12 -9.04 2.24
N ARG A 118 1.86 -9.39 2.57
CA ARG A 118 1.09 -10.34 1.78
C ARG A 118 0.29 -9.60 0.70
N PHE A 119 0.55 -9.98 -0.53
CA PHE A 119 -0.11 -9.45 -1.72
C PHE A 119 -1.61 -9.76 -1.72
N CYS A 120 -2.43 -8.81 -2.14
CA CYS A 120 -3.90 -8.93 -2.18
C CYS A 120 -4.54 -9.33 -0.84
N GLN A 121 -3.94 -8.91 0.28
CA GLN A 121 -4.46 -9.14 1.62
C GLN A 121 -4.40 -7.87 2.45
N ASP A 122 -5.26 -7.82 3.46
CA ASP A 122 -5.20 -6.84 4.52
C ASP A 122 -4.15 -7.31 5.52
N ASN A 123 -3.13 -6.47 5.73
CA ASN A 123 -2.04 -6.77 6.65
C ASN A 123 -2.08 -5.77 7.81
N ALA A 124 -1.67 -6.23 8.99
CA ALA A 124 -1.25 -5.33 10.05
C ALA A 124 0.09 -4.67 9.67
N ILE A 125 0.41 -3.56 10.33
CA ILE A 125 1.78 -3.01 10.30
C ILE A 125 2.74 -4.07 10.85
N LEU A 126 3.92 -4.20 10.26
CA LEU A 126 4.92 -5.16 10.74
C LEU A 126 5.31 -4.84 12.19
N ALA A 127 5.19 -5.85 13.07
CA ALA A 127 5.50 -5.68 14.49
C ALA A 127 6.95 -5.19 14.68
N GLY A 128 7.12 -4.19 15.55
CA GLY A 128 8.44 -3.60 15.83
C GLY A 128 8.91 -2.56 14.80
N HIS A 129 8.11 -2.24 13.79
CA HIS A 129 8.44 -1.22 12.80
C HIS A 129 7.38 -0.12 12.74
N ASP A 130 7.83 1.14 12.80
CA ASP A 130 7.00 2.29 12.45
C ASP A 130 7.00 2.56 10.94
N VAL A 131 6.05 3.38 10.47
CA VAL A 131 5.88 3.71 9.05
C VAL A 131 7.13 4.38 8.46
N ASN A 132 7.84 5.21 9.25
CA ASN A 132 9.06 5.90 8.81
C ASN A 132 10.22 4.94 8.55
N THR A 133 10.39 3.96 9.43
CA THR A 133 11.41 2.92 9.33
C THR A 133 11.12 2.00 8.16
N LEU A 134 9.86 1.60 7.97
CA LEU A 134 9.45 0.84 6.79
C LEU A 134 9.73 1.64 5.52
N ASN A 135 9.21 2.87 5.40
CA ASN A 135 9.41 3.68 4.20
C ASN A 135 10.87 3.90 3.86
N ARG A 136 11.73 4.13 4.86
CA ARG A 136 13.18 4.22 4.66
C ARG A 136 13.76 2.94 4.05
N ILE A 137 13.35 1.77 4.52
CA ILE A 137 13.79 0.49 3.94
C ILE A 137 13.28 0.33 2.50
N PHE A 138 12.00 0.62 2.27
CA PHE A 138 11.42 0.59 0.91
C PHE A 138 12.24 1.46 -0.04
N PHE A 139 12.54 2.69 0.36
CA PHE A 139 13.27 3.64 -0.48
C PHE A 139 14.74 3.24 -0.67
N GLU A 140 15.43 2.76 0.37
CA GLU A 140 16.81 2.27 0.26
C GLU A 140 16.94 1.09 -0.72
N VAL A 141 15.94 0.21 -0.76
CA VAL A 141 15.98 -1.02 -1.55
C VAL A 141 15.48 -0.80 -2.97
N ASN A 142 14.40 -0.04 -3.15
CA ASN A 142 13.72 0.09 -4.45
C ASN A 142 13.92 1.48 -5.09
N GLY A 143 14.36 2.50 -4.34
CA GLY A 143 14.55 3.86 -4.84
C GLY A 143 13.28 4.44 -5.49
N ILE A 144 13.44 5.05 -6.66
CA ILE A 144 12.32 5.57 -7.47
C ILE A 144 11.78 4.56 -8.50
N SER A 145 12.11 3.27 -8.33
CA SER A 145 11.62 2.23 -9.23
C SER A 145 10.09 2.16 -9.20
N ASN A 146 9.49 1.89 -10.35
CA ASN A 146 8.05 1.80 -10.51
C ASN A 146 7.65 0.64 -11.42
N ILE A 147 6.37 0.29 -11.36
CA ILE A 147 5.75 -0.66 -12.29
C ILE A 147 4.34 -0.22 -12.65
N ASP A 148 3.90 -0.55 -13.86
CA ASP A 148 2.53 -0.28 -14.28
C ASP A 148 1.54 -1.18 -13.56
N ILE A 149 0.44 -0.58 -13.10
CA ILE A 149 -0.67 -1.24 -12.44
C ILE A 149 -1.95 -1.03 -13.27
N PRO A 150 -2.87 -2.02 -13.29
CA PRO A 150 -4.11 -1.92 -14.07
C PRO A 150 -5.05 -0.82 -13.58
N THR A 151 -4.88 -0.39 -12.33
CA THR A 151 -5.63 0.71 -11.70
C THR A 151 -4.78 1.31 -10.60
N ALA A 152 -4.81 2.63 -10.45
CA ALA A 152 -4.34 3.30 -9.25
C ALA A 152 -5.31 3.04 -8.08
N HIS A 153 -4.85 3.31 -6.85
CA HIS A 153 -5.63 3.10 -5.65
C HIS A 153 -5.75 4.38 -4.81
N GLY A 154 -6.97 4.87 -4.64
CA GLY A 154 -7.37 6.14 -4.05
C GLY A 154 -7.16 6.27 -2.54
N PHE A 155 -6.67 5.24 -1.85
CA PHE A 155 -6.23 5.41 -0.45
C PHE A 155 -5.07 6.40 -0.34
N CYS A 156 -4.18 6.38 -1.35
CA CYS A 156 -3.06 7.28 -1.52
C CYS A 156 -2.68 7.31 -3.02
N MET A 157 -3.10 8.36 -3.73
CA MET A 157 -2.97 8.45 -5.18
C MET A 157 -2.52 9.84 -5.60
N LEU A 158 -1.29 9.96 -6.10
CA LEU A 158 -0.85 11.15 -6.82
C LEU A 158 -1.47 11.15 -8.22
N ILE A 159 -1.99 12.31 -8.64
CA ILE A 159 -2.58 12.56 -9.95
C ILE A 159 -1.94 13.83 -10.51
N LYS A 160 -1.25 13.72 -11.64
CA LYS A 160 -0.71 14.89 -12.33
C LYS A 160 -1.82 15.82 -12.80
N ARG A 161 -1.59 17.13 -12.74
CA ARG A 161 -2.55 18.12 -13.22
C ARG A 161 -2.89 17.94 -14.69
N ALA A 162 -1.87 17.68 -15.50
CA ALA A 162 -2.03 17.37 -16.92
C ALA A 162 -3.00 16.20 -17.21
N VAL A 163 -3.13 15.23 -16.30
CA VAL A 163 -4.10 14.14 -16.46
C VAL A 163 -5.51 14.67 -16.28
N VAL A 164 -5.76 15.43 -15.20
CA VAL A 164 -7.09 16.00 -14.94
C VAL A 164 -7.50 16.98 -16.04
N ASP A 165 -6.57 17.79 -16.54
CA ASP A 165 -6.84 18.71 -17.66
C ASP A 165 -7.17 17.96 -18.95
N ASN A 166 -6.58 16.78 -19.13
CA ASN A 166 -6.76 15.97 -20.33
C ASN A 166 -8.03 15.10 -20.31
N ILE A 167 -8.36 14.47 -19.18
CA ILE A 167 -9.47 13.50 -19.08
C ILE A 167 -10.64 13.99 -18.22
N GLY A 168 -10.51 15.14 -17.57
CA GLY A 168 -11.48 15.68 -16.61
C GLY A 168 -11.41 15.01 -15.23
N TYR A 169 -12.41 15.34 -14.41
CA TYR A 169 -12.56 14.88 -13.03
C TYR A 169 -13.01 13.41 -12.93
N PHE A 170 -13.25 12.93 -11.70
CA PHE A 170 -13.92 11.65 -11.47
C PHE A 170 -15.42 11.78 -11.82
N ASP A 171 -16.01 10.71 -12.38
CA ASP A 171 -17.40 10.71 -12.83
C ASP A 171 -18.37 10.49 -11.66
N HIS A 172 -18.72 11.59 -10.97
CA HIS A 172 -19.64 11.56 -9.82
C HIS A 172 -21.04 11.07 -10.19
N GLN A 173 -21.54 11.40 -11.38
CA GLN A 173 -22.87 10.98 -11.82
C GLN A 173 -22.95 9.45 -11.96
N LYS A 174 -21.88 8.83 -12.46
CA LYS A 174 -21.81 7.38 -12.65
C LYS A 174 -21.58 6.62 -11.35
N TRP A 175 -20.64 7.08 -10.52
CA TRP A 175 -20.14 6.30 -9.37
C TRP A 175 -20.77 6.70 -8.03
N GLY A 176 -21.46 7.84 -7.96
CA GLY A 176 -22.18 8.31 -6.78
C GLY A 176 -21.29 8.33 -5.53
N LYS A 177 -21.57 7.43 -4.59
CA LYS A 177 -20.87 7.34 -3.30
C LYS A 177 -19.48 6.66 -3.36
N GLY A 178 -19.09 6.09 -4.49
CA GLY A 178 -17.77 5.49 -4.72
C GLY A 178 -17.82 4.02 -5.14
N TYR A 179 -16.67 3.36 -5.13
CA TYR A 179 -16.39 2.05 -5.71
C TYR A 179 -16.55 2.03 -7.24
N GLY A 180 -15.43 2.11 -7.98
CA GLY A 180 -15.36 2.10 -9.45
C GLY A 180 -14.82 3.39 -10.06
N GLU A 181 -14.85 4.49 -9.32
CA GLU A 181 -14.34 5.80 -9.74
C GLU A 181 -12.85 5.81 -10.04
N GLU A 182 -12.04 5.15 -9.20
CA GLU A 182 -10.59 5.09 -9.37
C GLU A 182 -10.21 4.21 -10.56
N ASN A 183 -10.98 3.13 -10.78
CA ASN A 183 -10.78 2.22 -11.89
C ASN A 183 -11.15 2.90 -13.21
N ASP A 184 -12.31 3.56 -13.26
CA ASP A 184 -12.71 4.33 -14.42
C ASP A 184 -11.75 5.48 -14.72
N PHE A 185 -11.30 6.22 -13.70
CA PHE A 185 -10.31 7.28 -13.88
C PHE A 185 -9.00 6.74 -14.44
N SER A 186 -8.49 5.64 -13.87
CA SER A 186 -7.26 4.97 -14.32
C SER A 186 -7.36 4.49 -15.78
N LEU A 187 -8.50 3.90 -16.15
CA LEU A 187 -8.75 3.38 -17.50
C LEU A 187 -8.98 4.50 -18.51
N ARG A 188 -9.62 5.60 -18.11
CA ARG A 188 -9.72 6.81 -18.95
C ARG A 188 -8.36 7.44 -19.17
N ALA A 189 -7.52 7.52 -18.13
CA ALA A 189 -6.14 8.01 -18.26
C ALA A 189 -5.35 7.16 -19.25
N GLU A 190 -5.42 5.83 -19.12
CA GLU A 190 -4.76 4.88 -20.03
C GLU A 190 -5.22 5.03 -21.48
N LYS A 191 -6.53 5.19 -21.73
CA LYS A 191 -7.07 5.44 -23.07
C LYS A 191 -6.53 6.71 -23.72
N HIS A 192 -6.03 7.66 -22.92
CA HIS A 192 -5.39 8.89 -23.41
C HIS A 192 -3.86 8.84 -23.38
N GLY A 193 -3.26 7.65 -23.19
CA GLY A 193 -1.82 7.44 -23.26
C GLY A 193 -1.08 7.61 -21.93
N TRP A 194 -1.77 7.80 -20.82
CA TRP A 194 -1.15 7.88 -19.49
C TRP A 194 -0.93 6.49 -18.88
N ARG A 195 0.13 6.35 -18.09
CA ARG A 195 0.43 5.16 -17.29
C ARG A 195 -0.04 5.37 -15.85
N ASN A 196 -0.64 4.34 -15.27
CA ASN A 196 -0.89 4.25 -13.84
C ASN A 196 0.26 3.45 -13.21
N ALA A 197 1.07 4.09 -12.37
CA ALA A 197 2.28 3.49 -11.82
C ALA A 197 2.16 3.23 -10.31
N MET A 198 2.85 2.19 -9.85
CA MET A 198 3.10 1.94 -8.44
C MET A 198 4.52 2.37 -8.07
N ALA A 199 4.68 3.20 -7.04
CA ALA A 199 5.98 3.56 -6.48
C ALA A 199 6.51 2.44 -5.57
N LEU A 200 7.56 1.75 -6.01
CA LEU A 200 8.06 0.57 -5.29
C LEU A 200 8.89 0.92 -4.05
N GLY A 201 9.40 2.15 -3.97
CA GLY A 201 10.19 2.65 -2.84
C GLY A 201 9.43 3.47 -1.82
N THR A 202 8.09 3.55 -1.92
CA THR A 202 7.26 4.33 -0.99
C THR A 202 6.24 3.43 -0.30
N PHE A 203 6.09 3.57 1.01
CA PHE A 203 5.14 2.85 1.83
C PHE A 203 4.30 3.80 2.68
N VAL A 204 2.98 3.70 2.58
CA VAL A 204 2.02 4.47 3.39
C VAL A 204 1.13 3.48 4.14
N GLN A 205 0.96 3.67 5.44
CA GLN A 205 0.07 2.82 6.22
C GLN A 205 -1.40 3.20 5.94
N HIS A 206 -2.27 2.21 5.83
CA HIS A 206 -3.72 2.36 5.69
C HIS A 206 -4.44 1.45 6.69
N HIS A 207 -5.27 2.03 7.55
CA HIS A 207 -6.02 1.28 8.56
C HIS A 207 -7.19 0.49 7.93
N GLY A 208 -7.82 1.02 6.87
CA GLY A 208 -8.94 0.37 6.19
C GLY A 208 -10.23 0.33 7.00
N SER A 209 -10.29 1.11 8.09
CA SER A 209 -11.37 1.15 9.08
C SER A 209 -12.58 1.93 8.58
N VAL A 210 -12.41 2.84 7.61
CA VAL A 210 -13.48 3.72 7.13
C VAL A 210 -14.03 3.23 5.79
N SER A 211 -14.54 1.99 5.79
CA SER A 211 -15.31 1.47 4.67
C SER A 211 -16.80 1.63 4.95
N PHE A 212 -17.52 2.41 4.12
CA PHE A 212 -18.97 2.65 4.14
C PHE A 212 -19.79 1.56 4.89
N ALA A 213 -20.31 1.89 6.07
CA ALA A 213 -21.10 0.97 6.88
C ALA A 213 -22.48 0.70 6.24
N GLY A 214 -22.86 -0.59 6.21
CA GLY A 214 -24.17 -1.09 5.75
C GLY A 214 -24.35 -1.03 4.23
N ASN A 215 -24.13 -2.15 3.52
CA ASN A 215 -24.29 -2.37 2.07
C ASN A 215 -23.03 -2.19 1.18
N LYS A 216 -21.82 -2.08 1.76
CA LYS A 216 -20.54 -2.02 1.01
C LYS A 216 -20.45 -3.07 -0.11
N GLU A 217 -20.66 -4.34 0.23
CA GLU A 217 -20.54 -5.45 -0.72
C GLU A 217 -21.53 -5.35 -1.87
N GLU A 218 -22.76 -4.90 -1.60
CA GLU A 218 -23.78 -4.71 -2.62
C GLU A 218 -23.42 -3.56 -3.56
N PHE A 219 -22.93 -2.43 -3.02
CA PHE A 219 -22.42 -1.31 -3.81
C PHE A 219 -21.23 -1.72 -4.68
N ILE A 220 -20.25 -2.43 -4.12
CA ILE A 220 -19.10 -2.96 -4.86
C ILE A 220 -19.59 -3.86 -6.00
N LYS A 221 -20.46 -4.83 -5.70
CA LYS A 221 -20.97 -5.77 -6.72
C LYS A 221 -21.76 -5.07 -7.81
N LYS A 222 -22.59 -4.08 -7.46
CA LYS A 222 -23.34 -3.28 -8.43
C LYS A 222 -22.40 -2.50 -9.34
N ASN A 223 -21.44 -1.79 -8.78
CA ASN A 223 -20.56 -0.91 -9.55
C ASN A 223 -19.52 -1.70 -10.36
N LEU A 224 -19.06 -2.86 -9.87
CA LEU A 224 -18.24 -3.78 -10.65
C LEU A 224 -18.95 -4.24 -11.93
N LYS A 225 -20.25 -4.55 -11.87
CA LYS A 225 -21.02 -4.91 -13.07
C LYS A 225 -21.07 -3.78 -14.10
N ILE A 226 -21.20 -2.53 -13.64
CA ILE A 226 -21.17 -1.35 -14.53
C ILE A 226 -19.79 -1.23 -15.16
N LEU A 227 -18.73 -1.37 -14.36
CA LEU A 227 -17.34 -1.29 -14.81
C LEU A 227 -17.03 -2.37 -15.85
N GLU A 228 -17.43 -3.62 -15.61
CA GLU A 228 -17.27 -4.74 -16.54
C GLU A 228 -18.05 -4.55 -17.84
N GLY A 229 -19.22 -3.93 -17.78
CA GLY A 229 -19.98 -3.56 -18.99
C GLY A 229 -19.27 -2.51 -19.85
N MET A 230 -18.53 -1.59 -19.25
CA MET A 230 -17.80 -0.52 -19.96
C MET A 230 -16.39 -0.93 -20.40
N TYR A 231 -15.74 -1.79 -19.61
CA TYR A 231 -14.36 -2.25 -19.81
C TYR A 231 -14.31 -3.79 -19.69
N PRO A 232 -14.75 -4.53 -20.72
CA PRO A 232 -14.93 -5.99 -20.63
C PRO A 232 -13.64 -6.78 -20.37
N ASP A 233 -12.48 -6.21 -20.71
CA ASP A 233 -11.16 -6.81 -20.51
C ASP A 233 -10.56 -6.48 -19.13
N TYR A 234 -11.12 -5.52 -18.39
CA TYR A 234 -10.53 -5.02 -17.15
C TYR A 234 -10.34 -6.11 -16.09
N THR A 235 -11.37 -6.91 -15.83
CA THR A 235 -11.30 -8.00 -14.84
C THR A 235 -10.20 -9.01 -15.20
N LEU A 236 -10.07 -9.35 -16.49
CA LEU A 236 -9.01 -10.24 -16.96
C LEU A 236 -7.61 -9.63 -16.78
N ARG A 237 -7.45 -8.32 -17.04
CA ARG A 237 -6.19 -7.60 -16.82
C ARG A 237 -5.77 -7.60 -15.35
N VAL A 238 -6.72 -7.36 -14.43
CA VAL A 238 -6.45 -7.41 -12.99
C VAL A 238 -6.08 -8.84 -12.55
N LEU A 239 -6.83 -9.86 -12.97
CA LEU A 239 -6.51 -11.25 -12.66
C LEU A 239 -5.14 -11.67 -13.21
N GLN A 240 -4.78 -11.21 -14.40
CA GLN A 240 -3.47 -11.48 -14.99
C GLN A 240 -2.34 -10.78 -14.21
N PHE A 241 -2.56 -9.53 -13.77
CA PHE A 241 -1.63 -8.82 -12.89
C PHE A 241 -1.43 -9.57 -11.57
N ILE A 242 -2.53 -10.00 -10.93
CA ILE A 242 -2.49 -10.77 -9.69
C ILE A 242 -1.75 -12.09 -9.88
N LYS A 243 -2.06 -12.83 -10.95
CA LYS A 243 -1.41 -14.10 -11.26
C LYS A 243 0.09 -13.96 -11.52
N ASN A 244 0.50 -12.89 -12.22
CA ASN A 244 1.90 -12.65 -12.53
C ASN A 244 2.68 -12.11 -11.33
N ASP A 245 1.99 -11.38 -10.44
CA ASP A 245 2.54 -10.74 -9.24
C ASP A 245 3.88 -10.04 -9.52
N PRO A 246 3.88 -9.05 -10.43
CA PRO A 246 5.13 -8.48 -10.92
C PRO A 246 5.83 -7.62 -9.85
N VAL A 247 5.10 -7.23 -8.81
CA VAL A 247 5.59 -6.52 -7.61
C VAL A 247 6.29 -7.44 -6.60
N ARG A 248 6.25 -8.78 -6.77
CA ARG A 248 6.87 -9.76 -5.87
C ARG A 248 8.34 -9.50 -5.58
N LYS A 249 9.12 -9.17 -6.62
CA LYS A 249 10.57 -8.95 -6.48
C LYS A 249 10.87 -7.76 -5.56
N ALA A 250 10.12 -6.67 -5.68
CA ALA A 250 10.24 -5.50 -4.82
C ALA A 250 9.87 -5.84 -3.36
N ARG A 251 8.77 -6.57 -3.15
CA ARG A 251 8.39 -7.05 -1.80
C ARG A 251 9.45 -7.97 -1.19
N ASN A 252 9.99 -8.91 -1.98
CA ASN A 252 11.05 -9.81 -1.54
C ASN A 252 12.30 -9.04 -1.12
N ALA A 253 12.69 -8.02 -1.88
CA ALA A 253 13.87 -7.22 -1.58
C ALA A 253 13.72 -6.47 -0.25
N VAL A 254 12.53 -5.93 0.04
CA VAL A 254 12.21 -5.30 1.33
C VAL A 254 12.25 -6.32 2.47
N THR A 255 11.57 -7.47 2.32
CA THR A 255 11.57 -8.53 3.33
C THR A 255 12.99 -9.04 3.63
N ARG A 256 13.84 -9.16 2.61
CA ARG A 256 15.25 -9.51 2.79
C ARG A 256 16.02 -8.47 3.61
N ALA A 257 15.81 -7.18 3.32
CA ALA A 257 16.47 -6.11 4.05
C ALA A 257 16.04 -6.09 5.52
N LEU A 258 14.77 -6.36 5.82
CA LEU A 258 14.25 -6.51 7.18
C LEU A 258 14.93 -7.68 7.91
N LEU A 259 14.97 -8.86 7.30
CA LEU A 259 15.61 -10.05 7.87
C LEU A 259 17.10 -9.82 8.19
N LYS A 260 17.85 -9.16 7.28
CA LYS A 260 19.26 -8.83 7.51
C LYS A 260 19.46 -7.84 8.67
N ARG A 261 18.57 -6.86 8.80
CA ARG A 261 18.63 -5.87 9.90
C ARG A 261 18.34 -6.51 11.25
N ASP A 262 17.35 -7.40 11.33
CA ASP A 262 17.07 -8.18 12.52
C ASP A 262 18.28 -8.99 12.99
N GLU A 263 18.95 -9.67 12.06
CA GLU A 263 20.16 -10.43 12.38
C GLU A 263 21.30 -9.54 12.86
N SER A 264 21.53 -8.41 12.19
CA SER A 264 22.58 -7.47 12.58
C SER A 264 22.37 -6.91 14.00
N THR A 265 21.11 -6.69 14.38
CA THR A 265 20.73 -6.23 15.72
C THR A 265 21.00 -7.31 16.76
N LYS A 266 20.67 -8.58 16.46
CA LYS A 266 20.97 -9.73 17.33
C LYS A 266 22.47 -9.96 17.52
N LYS A 267 23.29 -9.80 16.46
CA LYS A 267 24.75 -9.92 16.55
C LYS A 267 25.37 -8.87 17.48
N ARG A 268 24.80 -7.66 17.55
CA ARG A 268 25.24 -6.61 18.48
C ARG A 268 24.87 -6.91 19.93
N THR A 269 23.74 -7.58 20.18
CA THR A 269 23.24 -7.82 21.54
C THR A 269 23.66 -9.18 22.11
N ASN A 270 24.02 -10.17 21.27
CA ASN A 270 24.38 -11.52 21.70
C ASN A 270 25.67 -12.02 21.01
N LYS A 271 26.71 -12.35 21.80
CA LYS A 271 27.99 -12.91 21.31
C LYS A 271 27.90 -14.35 20.79
N ARG A 272 26.80 -15.07 21.05
CA ARG A 272 26.54 -16.40 20.49
C ARG A 272 25.69 -16.27 19.22
N VAL A 273 26.34 -16.01 18.10
CA VAL A 273 25.69 -16.11 16.79
C VAL A 273 25.70 -17.59 16.40
N GLY A 274 24.60 -18.29 16.70
CA GLY A 274 24.38 -19.64 16.18
C GLY A 274 24.16 -19.62 14.67
N ARG A 275 24.48 -20.72 13.99
CA ARG A 275 24.08 -20.95 12.58
C ARG A 275 22.55 -20.99 12.51
N ASN A 276 21.94 -20.32 11.53
CA ASN A 276 20.51 -20.49 11.26
C ASN A 276 20.22 -21.92 10.78
N ILE A 277 19.05 -22.46 11.13
CA ILE A 277 18.56 -23.74 10.65
C ILE A 277 17.46 -23.50 9.61
N LEU A 278 17.55 -24.20 8.47
CA LEU A 278 16.52 -24.18 7.44
C LEU A 278 15.70 -25.47 7.49
N PHE A 279 14.40 -25.36 7.77
CA PHE A 279 13.45 -26.44 7.57
C PHE A 279 12.90 -26.39 6.15
N ILE A 280 13.01 -27.50 5.41
CA ILE A 280 12.36 -27.67 4.11
C ILE A 280 11.16 -28.59 4.33
N THR A 281 9.95 -28.06 4.19
CA THR A 281 8.72 -28.80 4.52
C THR A 281 7.59 -28.50 3.54
N LEU A 282 6.68 -29.47 3.39
CA LEU A 282 5.42 -29.27 2.69
C LEU A 282 4.44 -28.49 3.59
N ASN A 283 3.60 -27.66 2.97
CA ASN A 283 2.56 -26.90 3.67
C ASN A 283 1.26 -27.70 3.76
N ILE A 284 1.32 -28.89 4.38
CA ILE A 284 0.19 -29.84 4.47
C ILE A 284 -0.41 -29.95 5.88
N GLY A 285 0.01 -29.08 6.81
CA GLY A 285 -0.43 -29.13 8.20
C GLY A 285 -0.06 -30.44 8.91
N GLY A 286 -0.69 -30.72 10.06
CA GLY A 286 -0.54 -31.98 10.79
C GLY A 286 0.69 -32.09 11.69
N GLY A 287 1.08 -33.32 12.05
CA GLY A 287 2.11 -33.58 13.06
C GLY A 287 3.50 -32.97 12.73
N THR A 288 3.85 -32.90 11.44
CA THR A 288 5.13 -32.31 11.00
C THR A 288 5.20 -30.80 11.25
N SER A 289 4.09 -30.06 11.05
CA SER A 289 4.08 -28.61 11.34
C SER A 289 4.16 -28.34 12.84
N VAL A 290 3.49 -29.16 13.65
CA VAL A 290 3.56 -29.09 15.12
C VAL A 290 4.98 -29.39 15.62
N ALA A 291 5.60 -30.47 15.14
CA ALA A 291 6.94 -30.86 15.54
C ALA A 291 7.99 -29.81 15.15
N THR A 292 7.95 -29.32 13.90
CA THR A 292 8.88 -28.27 13.44
C THR A 292 8.66 -26.95 14.18
N SER A 293 7.42 -26.57 14.49
CA SER A 293 7.13 -25.36 15.29
C SER A 293 7.64 -25.50 16.73
N SER A 294 7.43 -26.66 17.37
CA SER A 294 7.94 -26.94 18.72
C SER A 294 9.46 -26.86 18.78
N LEU A 295 10.14 -27.51 17.83
CA LEU A 295 11.59 -27.47 17.73
C LEU A 295 12.12 -26.05 17.49
N SER A 296 11.45 -25.27 16.62
CA SER A 296 11.82 -23.87 16.35
C SER A 296 11.65 -22.98 17.58
N SER A 297 10.63 -23.23 18.39
CA SER A 297 10.45 -22.56 19.69
C SER A 297 11.61 -22.84 20.63
N GLN A 298 12.06 -24.10 20.71
CA GLN A 298 13.22 -24.48 21.52
C GLN A 298 14.50 -23.83 20.99
N LEU A 299 14.76 -23.93 19.68
CA LEU A 299 15.92 -23.32 19.03
C LEU A 299 15.97 -21.80 19.23
N ALA A 300 14.83 -21.12 19.18
CA ALA A 300 14.74 -19.69 19.45
C ALA A 300 15.17 -19.33 20.88
N ARG A 301 14.83 -20.16 21.88
CA ARG A 301 15.28 -19.99 23.28
C ARG A 301 16.79 -20.22 23.43
N GLU A 302 17.36 -21.05 22.58
CA GLU A 302 18.81 -21.29 22.50
C GLU A 302 19.55 -20.23 21.66
N GLY A 303 18.82 -19.24 21.12
CA GLY A 303 19.38 -18.16 20.30
C GLY A 303 19.65 -18.56 18.84
N VAL A 304 19.14 -19.70 18.39
CA VAL A 304 19.28 -20.20 17.02
C VAL A 304 18.11 -19.71 16.17
N GLY A 305 18.42 -18.96 15.11
CA GLY A 305 17.42 -18.53 14.13
C GLY A 305 16.92 -19.70 13.30
N THR A 306 15.62 -19.70 13.00
CA THR A 306 15.01 -20.73 12.17
C THR A 306 14.33 -20.10 10.96
N LEU A 307 14.60 -20.67 9.78
CA LEU A 307 13.97 -20.37 8.51
C LEU A 307 13.16 -21.57 8.02
N TYR A 308 12.11 -21.30 7.26
CA TYR A 308 11.25 -22.29 6.64
C TYR A 308 11.21 -22.06 5.14
N LEU A 309 11.46 -23.11 4.36
CA LEU A 309 11.19 -23.16 2.93
C LEU A 309 9.99 -24.07 2.70
N THR A 310 8.88 -23.49 2.26
CA THR A 310 7.60 -24.18 2.12
C THR A 310 7.01 -24.05 0.72
N SER A 311 6.47 -25.14 0.19
CA SER A 311 5.69 -25.10 -1.06
C SER A 311 4.35 -24.41 -0.81
N GLN A 312 3.99 -23.49 -1.69
CA GLN A 312 2.71 -22.78 -1.70
C GLN A 312 1.71 -23.47 -2.67
N PRO A 313 0.39 -23.25 -2.50
CA PRO A 313 -0.63 -23.85 -3.37
C PRO A 313 -0.52 -23.48 -4.85
N ASP A 314 0.06 -22.33 -5.16
CA ASP A 314 0.32 -21.84 -6.52
C ASP A 314 1.58 -22.46 -7.16
N GLY A 315 2.27 -23.35 -6.44
CA GLY A 315 3.52 -23.99 -6.85
C GLY A 315 4.76 -23.14 -6.61
N ASN A 316 4.65 -21.93 -6.07
CA ASN A 316 5.81 -21.13 -5.65
C ASN A 316 6.37 -21.65 -4.32
N TRP A 317 7.60 -21.26 -4.01
CA TRP A 317 8.26 -21.58 -2.74
C TRP A 317 8.34 -20.33 -1.89
N ARG A 318 7.97 -20.43 -0.61
CA ARG A 318 8.08 -19.35 0.36
C ARG A 318 9.22 -19.61 1.33
N LEU A 319 10.13 -18.65 1.43
CA LEU A 319 11.13 -18.56 2.49
C LEU A 319 10.63 -17.60 3.58
N SER A 320 10.37 -18.10 4.78
CA SER A 320 9.95 -17.29 5.93
C SER A 320 10.79 -17.60 7.16
N LYS A 321 10.73 -16.73 8.17
CA LYS A 321 11.39 -16.92 9.46
C LYS A 321 10.38 -17.38 10.49
N TYR A 322 10.83 -18.19 11.46
CA TYR A 322 9.96 -18.65 12.55
C TYR A 322 9.35 -17.46 13.31
N GLY A 323 8.03 -17.49 13.49
CA GLY A 323 7.27 -16.43 14.17
C GLY A 323 6.84 -15.29 13.26
N ASP A 324 7.39 -15.19 12.05
CA ASP A 324 6.99 -14.19 11.07
C ASP A 324 5.82 -14.76 10.24
N ASP A 325 4.77 -13.95 10.07
CA ASP A 325 3.57 -14.26 9.31
C ASP A 325 3.72 -13.93 7.80
N HIS A 326 4.93 -13.61 7.38
CA HIS A 326 5.30 -13.21 6.03
C HIS A 326 6.65 -13.80 5.61
N GLY A 327 6.97 -13.68 4.32
CA GLY A 327 8.18 -14.24 3.75
C GLY A 327 8.48 -13.71 2.36
N MET A 328 9.47 -14.33 1.72
CA MET A 328 9.84 -14.09 0.33
C MET A 328 9.35 -15.25 -0.53
N ASP A 329 8.71 -14.93 -1.64
CA ASP A 329 8.13 -15.93 -2.56
C ASP A 329 8.97 -16.06 -3.83
N TYR A 330 9.24 -17.29 -4.25
CA TYR A 330 10.09 -17.61 -5.41
C TYR A 330 9.35 -18.54 -6.36
N CYS A 331 9.37 -18.22 -7.65
CA CYS A 331 8.95 -19.14 -8.69
C CYS A 331 9.94 -20.30 -8.80
N HIS A 332 9.51 -21.52 -8.46
CA HIS A 332 10.41 -22.69 -8.44
C HIS A 332 11.09 -22.96 -9.79
N LYS A 333 10.43 -22.61 -10.91
CA LYS A 333 10.94 -22.88 -12.27
C LYS A 333 12.03 -21.90 -12.71
N SER A 334 11.96 -20.64 -12.29
CA SER A 334 12.80 -19.57 -12.85
C SER A 334 13.64 -18.85 -11.80
N GLU A 335 13.33 -18.97 -10.51
CA GLU A 335 13.94 -18.18 -9.44
C GLU A 335 14.74 -19.04 -8.43
N PHE A 336 14.99 -20.31 -8.73
CA PHE A 336 15.84 -21.17 -7.89
C PHE A 336 17.25 -20.61 -7.66
N PRO A 337 17.98 -20.07 -8.68
CA PRO A 337 19.27 -19.43 -8.43
C PRO A 337 19.19 -18.25 -7.45
N GLN A 338 18.12 -17.45 -7.53
CA GLN A 338 17.90 -16.32 -6.65
C GLN A 338 17.61 -16.77 -5.21
N LEU A 339 16.77 -17.80 -5.03
CA LEU A 339 16.53 -18.42 -3.73
C LEU A 339 17.84 -18.91 -3.10
N MET A 340 18.68 -19.61 -3.87
CA MET A 340 19.97 -20.11 -3.38
C MET A 340 20.95 -18.98 -3.03
N ALA A 341 20.92 -17.86 -3.78
CA ALA A 341 21.69 -16.68 -3.44
C ALA A 341 21.21 -16.06 -2.11
N ASP A 342 19.90 -16.01 -1.90
CA ASP A 342 19.29 -15.40 -0.71
C ASP A 342 19.48 -16.24 0.55
N LEU A 343 19.51 -17.57 0.43
CA LEU A 343 19.85 -18.47 1.53
C LEU A 343 21.32 -18.40 1.94
N ARG A 344 22.22 -17.93 1.06
CA ARG A 344 23.66 -17.80 1.35
C ARG A 344 24.04 -16.43 1.92
N ALA A 345 23.22 -15.42 1.69
CA ALA A 345 23.50 -14.01 1.97
C ALA A 345 23.12 -13.57 3.39
#